data_AF-A0AAN9T649-F1
#
_entry.id   AF-A0AAN9T649-F1
#
_cell.length_a   1.000
_cell.length_b   1.000
_cell.length_c   1.000
_cell.angle_alpha   90.00
_cell.angle_beta   90.00
_cell.angle_gamma   90.00
#
_symmetry.space_group_name_H-M   'P 1'
#
loop_
_entity.id
_entity.type
_entity.pdbx_description
1 polymer ?
#
loop_
_entity_poly.entity_id
_entity_poly.type
_entity_poly.pdbx_seq_one_letter_code
_entity_poly.pdbx_strand_id
1 'polypeptide(L)'
;MDSNFTLSVSRPPETVEVLVLVPTRELGVQVYQVTKQLAQYSTIEIGLSVGGLELKVQETVLRKNPDIVIATPGRLIDHLQNTPSFSIEDIEVLVLDEADRMLDENFAEQMKQIVKMCSRTRQTMLFSATMTNAVNDLISVCLNRPVRIFVDSNQDVAFNLRQEFVRLREGKELDRDALLAALVCRTFRDHTMVFVRTKREAHRVLILLGLLGVKACELHGNLSQPQRLESLRKFRDEEVDVLVATDVAARGLDIRGVKTVINYMMPPSLEHYIHRVGRTARAGRSGVSVSIATEFDRKIIKQIIKRARNPVKNRIVPPDIVAKYKEKLAAVESELRSILDEEKEERLLDKADKELERSKRMLGANKGNGEAPADKKKHSRSWFQTQRERQAEKKKAKEIFEAKVSGGRLSKKKKKVDEEQLGMKKKMQRIESSQARFAKRNQRPKRIRAMADY
;
A
#
# COMPACT_ATOMS: atom_id res chain seq x y z
N MET A 1 26.50 -0.99 53.28
CA MET A 1 26.42 -0.11 52.11
C MET A 1 27.61 -0.45 51.26
N ASP A 2 27.42 -1.30 50.25
CA ASP A 2 28.32 -1.48 49.10
C ASP A 2 27.80 -2.67 48.30
N SER A 3 27.04 -2.38 47.26
CA SER A 3 26.85 -3.26 46.12
C SER A 3 26.42 -2.39 44.94
N ASN A 4 27.38 -1.63 44.42
CA ASN A 4 27.31 -1.12 43.05
C ASN A 4 27.26 -2.33 42.11
N PHE A 5 26.05 -2.83 41.89
CA PHE A 5 25.76 -3.75 40.79
C PHE A 5 25.62 -2.90 39.52
N THR A 6 26.70 -2.24 39.13
CA THR A 6 26.86 -1.79 37.76
C THR A 6 26.94 -3.05 36.92
N LEU A 7 25.83 -3.41 36.26
CA LEU A 7 25.84 -4.31 35.12
C LEU A 7 26.82 -3.72 34.11
N SER A 8 28.07 -4.18 34.16
CA SER A 8 29.05 -3.96 33.11
C SER A 8 28.58 -4.76 31.90
N VAL A 9 27.64 -4.20 31.14
CA VAL A 9 27.26 -4.74 29.84
C VAL A 9 28.44 -4.44 28.91
N SER A 10 29.30 -5.43 28.74
CA SER A 10 30.30 -5.45 27.68
C SER A 10 29.59 -5.32 26.33
N ARG A 11 29.67 -4.16 25.67
CA ARG A 11 29.52 -4.10 24.20
C ARG A 11 30.86 -4.54 23.59
N PRO A 12 30.87 -5.27 22.46
CA PRO A 12 29.90 -5.08 21.37
C PRO A 12 29.30 -6.38 20.79
N PRO A 13 28.04 -6.38 20.35
CA PRO A 13 27.73 -7.10 19.12
C PRO A 13 28.16 -6.16 17.98
N GLU A 14 29.19 -6.54 17.23
CA GLU A 14 29.45 -5.95 15.91
C GLU A 14 28.43 -6.45 14.87
N THR A 15 27.38 -7.15 15.29
CA THR A 15 26.52 -7.97 14.45
C THR A 15 25.05 -7.81 14.86
N VAL A 16 24.16 -8.04 13.91
CA VAL A 16 22.70 -7.95 14.14
C VAL A 16 22.20 -9.25 14.73
N GLU A 17 21.71 -9.23 15.97
CA GLU A 17 21.25 -10.43 16.69
C GLU A 17 19.77 -10.73 16.44
N VAL A 18 18.92 -9.69 16.29
CA VAL A 18 17.47 -9.85 16.12
C VAL A 18 16.99 -9.23 14.82
N LEU A 19 16.23 -10.01 14.04
CA LEU A 19 15.56 -9.53 12.83
C LEU A 19 14.05 -9.70 12.93
N VAL A 20 13.33 -8.60 12.75
CA VAL A 20 11.87 -8.57 12.67
C VAL A 20 11.43 -8.26 11.23
N LEU A 21 10.82 -9.22 10.57
CA LEU A 21 10.27 -9.08 9.23
C LEU A 21 8.78 -8.76 9.28
N VAL A 22 8.40 -7.70 8.56
CA VAL A 22 7.02 -7.21 8.45
C VAL A 22 6.60 -7.07 6.98
N PRO A 23 5.34 -7.31 6.61
CA PRO A 23 4.87 -7.18 5.23
C PRO A 23 4.85 -5.73 4.74
N THR A 24 4.48 -4.79 5.62
CA THR A 24 4.23 -3.40 5.22
C THR A 24 5.18 -2.43 5.92
N ARG A 25 5.46 -1.32 5.24
CA ARG A 25 6.34 -0.26 5.76
C ARG A 25 5.75 0.36 7.00
N GLU A 26 4.44 0.54 7.02
CA GLU A 26 3.74 1.19 8.12
C GLU A 26 3.74 0.34 9.38
N LEU A 27 3.53 -0.98 9.24
CA LEU A 27 3.71 -1.91 10.36
C LEU A 27 5.15 -1.87 10.87
N GLY A 28 6.14 -1.81 9.98
CA GLY A 28 7.55 -1.67 10.38
C GLY A 28 7.83 -0.41 11.20
N VAL A 29 7.27 0.74 10.80
CA VAL A 29 7.36 1.99 11.57
C VAL A 29 6.67 1.85 12.93
N GLN A 30 5.52 1.21 12.99
CA GLN A 30 4.78 1.01 14.24
C GLN A 30 5.54 0.10 15.21
N VAL A 31 6.05 -1.04 14.73
CA VAL A 31 6.88 -1.94 15.53
C VAL A 31 8.13 -1.21 16.00
N TYR A 32 8.79 -0.44 15.12
CA TYR A 32 9.97 0.35 15.49
C TYR A 32 9.71 1.36 16.60
N GLN A 33 8.59 2.08 16.54
CA GLN A 33 8.21 3.04 17.58
C GLN A 33 7.96 2.34 18.93
N VAL A 34 7.24 1.21 18.92
CA VAL A 34 6.97 0.44 20.13
C VAL A 34 8.25 -0.15 20.70
N THR A 35 9.09 -0.79 19.88
CA THR A 35 10.39 -1.34 20.32
C THR A 35 11.27 -0.26 20.91
N LYS A 36 11.32 0.94 20.31
CA LYS A 36 12.09 2.08 20.85
C LYS A 36 11.56 2.56 22.20
N GLN A 37 10.25 2.56 22.41
CA GLN A 37 9.65 2.89 23.71
C GLN A 37 9.99 1.84 24.77
N LEU A 38 9.97 0.55 24.42
CA LEU A 38 10.34 -0.54 25.32
C LEU A 38 11.84 -0.52 25.67
N ALA A 39 12.69 -0.15 24.71
CA ALA A 39 14.15 -0.08 24.87
C ALA A 39 14.66 1.27 25.44
N GLN A 40 13.77 2.21 25.80
CA GLN A 40 14.19 3.58 26.15
C GLN A 40 15.14 3.70 27.36
N TYR A 41 15.18 2.67 28.21
CA TYR A 41 16.04 2.58 29.39
C TYR A 41 17.13 1.50 29.25
N SER A 42 17.43 1.06 28.02
CA SER A 42 18.49 0.09 27.72
C SER A 42 19.48 0.66 26.71
N THR A 43 20.59 -0.05 26.52
CA THR A 43 21.61 0.29 25.52
C THR A 43 21.32 -0.29 24.13
N ILE A 44 20.13 -0.89 23.94
CA ILE A 44 19.76 -1.60 22.72
C ILE A 44 19.53 -0.59 21.58
N GLU A 45 20.29 -0.74 20.51
CA GLU A 45 20.13 0.02 19.27
C GLU A 45 19.19 -0.70 18.30
N ILE A 46 18.33 0.09 17.66
CA ILE A 46 17.28 -0.41 16.78
C ILE A 46 17.40 0.27 15.42
N GLY A 47 17.49 -0.52 14.36
CA GLY A 47 17.47 -0.11 12.97
C GLY A 47 16.12 -0.35 12.30
N LEU A 48 15.74 0.55 11.38
CA LEU A 48 14.55 0.41 10.55
C LEU A 48 14.94 0.36 9.06
N SER A 49 14.54 -0.71 8.38
CA SER A 49 14.84 -0.98 6.97
C SER A 49 13.55 -1.16 6.16
N VAL A 50 12.93 -0.05 5.75
CA VAL A 50 11.67 -0.04 5.00
C VAL A 50 11.74 0.81 3.73
N GLY A 51 11.01 0.42 2.69
CA GLY A 51 10.94 1.22 1.46
C GLY A 51 10.34 2.60 1.68
N GLY A 52 10.67 3.56 0.81
CA GLY A 52 10.08 4.91 0.83
C GLY A 52 10.76 5.90 1.77
N LEU A 53 11.66 5.44 2.64
CA LEU A 53 12.62 6.29 3.35
C LEU A 53 13.91 6.44 2.53
N GLU A 54 14.70 7.46 2.84
CA GLU A 54 15.96 7.72 2.14
C GLU A 54 16.95 6.57 2.36
N LEU A 55 17.53 6.09 1.26
CA LEU A 55 18.37 4.90 1.29
C LEU A 55 19.67 5.13 2.05
N LYS A 56 20.29 6.30 1.87
CA LYS A 56 21.54 6.66 2.54
C LYS A 56 21.39 6.72 4.05
N VAL A 57 20.27 7.26 4.54
CA VAL A 57 19.97 7.33 5.98
C VAL A 57 19.87 5.93 6.57
N GLN A 58 19.16 5.02 5.90
CA GLN A 58 19.08 3.62 6.31
C GLN A 58 20.44 2.92 6.26
N GLU A 59 21.24 3.18 5.22
CA GLU A 59 22.59 2.65 5.07
C GLU A 59 23.50 3.06 6.24
N THR A 60 23.48 4.35 6.63
CA THR A 60 24.25 4.84 7.78
C THR A 60 23.82 4.19 9.09
N VAL A 61 22.52 3.93 9.28
CA VAL A 61 22.02 3.24 10.49
C VAL A 61 22.44 1.78 10.49
N LEU A 62 22.26 1.05 9.39
CA LEU A 62 22.58 -0.37 9.31
C LEU A 62 24.08 -0.66 9.40
N ARG A 63 24.94 0.25 8.92
CA ARG A 63 26.41 0.13 9.07
C ARG A 63 26.91 0.23 10.51
N LYS A 64 26.06 0.67 11.44
CA LYS A 64 26.37 0.65 12.88
C LYS A 64 26.05 -0.70 13.53
N ASN A 65 25.51 -1.65 12.77
CA ASN A 65 25.10 -2.98 13.24
C ASN A 65 24.22 -2.89 14.49
N PRO A 66 23.01 -2.32 14.37
CA PRO A 66 22.10 -2.22 15.50
C PRO A 66 21.71 -3.61 16.00
N ASP A 67 21.53 -3.75 17.31
CA ASP A 67 21.19 -5.01 17.97
C ASP A 67 19.88 -5.63 17.40
N ILE A 68 18.89 -4.77 17.06
CA ILE A 68 17.61 -5.17 16.45
C ILE A 68 17.40 -4.47 15.11
N VAL A 69 17.10 -5.23 14.05
CA VAL A 69 16.67 -4.70 12.75
C VAL A 69 15.21 -5.05 12.48
N ILE A 70 14.40 -4.02 12.20
CA ILE A 70 13.00 -4.19 11.76
C ILE A 70 12.94 -3.86 10.26
N ALA A 71 12.48 -4.78 9.43
CA ALA A 71 12.59 -4.64 7.99
C ALA A 71 11.41 -5.19 7.17
N THR A 72 11.18 -4.56 6.02
CA THR A 72 10.37 -5.17 4.94
C THR A 72 11.26 -6.02 4.02
N PRO A 73 10.85 -7.22 3.59
CA PRO A 73 11.71 -8.18 2.88
C PRO A 73 12.47 -7.59 1.68
N GLY A 74 11.76 -6.90 0.78
CA GLY A 74 12.37 -6.31 -0.41
C GLY A 74 13.40 -5.22 -0.11
N ARG A 75 13.21 -4.43 0.95
CA ARG A 75 14.18 -3.40 1.37
C ARG A 75 15.39 -4.02 2.06
N LEU A 76 15.18 -5.06 2.87
CA LEU A 76 16.27 -5.78 3.53
C LEU A 76 17.23 -6.36 2.51
N ILE A 77 16.72 -7.05 1.48
CA ILE A 77 17.55 -7.64 0.42
C ILE A 77 18.36 -6.58 -0.32
N ASP A 78 17.78 -5.41 -0.61
CA ASP A 78 18.51 -4.28 -1.22
C ASP A 78 19.68 -3.83 -0.32
N HIS A 79 19.49 -3.77 1.00
CA HIS A 79 20.58 -3.44 1.92
C HIS A 79 21.63 -4.55 2.05
N LEU A 80 21.23 -5.82 2.13
CA LEU A 80 22.16 -6.95 2.18
C LEU A 80 23.07 -7.04 0.95
N GLN A 81 22.57 -6.65 -0.22
CA GLN A 81 23.35 -6.71 -1.46
C GLN A 81 24.24 -5.48 -1.68
N ASN A 82 23.86 -4.33 -1.12
CA ASN A 82 24.44 -3.05 -1.54
C ASN A 82 24.95 -2.16 -0.39
N THR A 83 24.79 -2.59 0.86
CA THR A 83 25.33 -1.91 2.03
C THR A 83 26.58 -2.64 2.47
N PRO A 84 27.77 -2.04 2.35
CA PRO A 84 29.00 -2.64 2.83
C PRO A 84 28.90 -2.95 4.33
N SER A 85 29.46 -4.10 4.74
CA SER A 85 29.58 -4.51 6.15
C SER A 85 28.26 -4.77 6.88
N PHE A 86 27.12 -4.82 6.18
CA PHE A 86 25.84 -5.22 6.76
C PHE A 86 25.55 -6.69 6.45
N SER A 87 25.45 -7.52 7.48
CA SER A 87 25.15 -8.95 7.38
C SER A 87 24.03 -9.34 8.35
N ILE A 88 23.38 -10.46 8.05
CA ILE A 88 22.33 -11.10 8.87
C ILE A 88 22.67 -12.56 9.19
N GLU A 89 23.92 -12.95 8.96
CA GLU A 89 24.39 -14.32 9.16
C GLU A 89 24.33 -14.72 10.64
N ASP A 90 24.60 -13.77 11.55
CA ASP A 90 24.69 -13.99 13.00
C ASP A 90 23.36 -13.77 13.75
N ILE A 91 22.23 -13.77 13.05
CA ILE A 91 20.92 -13.64 13.71
C ILE A 91 20.66 -14.83 14.63
N GLU A 92 20.36 -14.52 15.89
CA GLU A 92 19.92 -15.48 16.90
C GLU A 92 18.39 -15.58 16.97
N VAL A 93 17.67 -14.49 16.68
CA VAL A 93 16.20 -14.44 16.73
C VAL A 93 15.61 -13.85 15.44
N LEU A 94 14.82 -14.66 14.74
CA LEU A 94 14.03 -14.24 13.57
C LEU A 94 12.55 -14.17 13.92
N VAL A 95 11.94 -13.00 13.76
CA VAL A 95 10.49 -12.79 13.95
C VAL A 95 9.84 -12.54 12.59
N LEU A 96 8.80 -13.31 12.29
CA LEU A 96 7.98 -13.18 11.09
C LEU A 96 6.58 -12.71 11.49
N ASP A 97 6.30 -11.41 11.35
CA ASP A 97 5.00 -10.83 11.70
C ASP A 97 4.06 -10.71 10.49
N GLU A 98 2.76 -10.94 10.71
CA GLU A 98 1.73 -11.03 9.66
C GLU A 98 2.15 -11.94 8.48
N ALA A 99 2.52 -13.19 8.77
CA ALA A 99 3.09 -14.12 7.80
C ALA A 99 2.15 -14.48 6.64
N ASP A 100 0.84 -14.53 6.86
CA ASP A 100 -0.16 -14.68 5.80
C ASP A 100 -0.07 -13.56 4.76
N ARG A 101 0.17 -12.32 5.19
CA ARG A 101 0.33 -11.16 4.30
C ARG A 101 1.63 -11.16 3.54
N MET A 102 2.73 -11.59 4.17
CA MET A 102 4.01 -11.70 3.47
C MET A 102 3.94 -12.65 2.27
N LEU A 103 3.05 -13.65 2.33
CA LEU A 103 2.84 -14.60 1.24
C LEU A 103 1.91 -14.05 0.15
N ASP A 104 0.83 -13.33 0.52
CA ASP A 104 -0.10 -12.67 -0.42
C ASP A 104 0.58 -11.64 -1.34
N GLU A 105 1.58 -10.92 -0.83
CA GLU A 105 2.26 -9.85 -1.56
C GLU A 105 3.31 -10.35 -2.57
N ASN A 106 3.46 -11.68 -2.72
CA ASN A 106 4.51 -12.35 -3.48
C ASN A 106 5.92 -12.18 -2.90
N PHE A 107 6.06 -11.99 -1.58
CA PHE A 107 7.38 -11.97 -0.93
C PHE A 107 7.90 -13.37 -0.58
N ALA A 108 7.16 -14.44 -0.90
CA ALA A 108 7.54 -15.82 -0.57
C ALA A 108 8.98 -16.17 -0.99
N GLU A 109 9.42 -15.79 -2.20
CA GLU A 109 10.79 -16.04 -2.64
C GLU A 109 11.82 -15.17 -1.91
N GLN A 110 11.47 -13.91 -1.62
CA GLN A 110 12.32 -13.00 -0.83
C GLN A 110 12.52 -13.54 0.59
N MET A 111 11.45 -14.07 1.19
CA MET A 111 11.49 -14.69 2.51
C MET A 111 12.39 -15.93 2.52
N LYS A 112 12.24 -16.83 1.54
CA LYS A 112 13.13 -17.99 1.41
C LYS A 112 14.59 -17.58 1.27
N GLN A 113 14.87 -16.51 0.55
CA GLN A 113 16.23 -15.98 0.40
C GLN A 113 16.77 -15.47 1.74
N ILE A 114 16.02 -14.64 2.46
CA ILE A 114 16.42 -14.10 3.76
C ILE A 114 16.66 -15.23 4.77
N VAL A 115 15.71 -16.17 4.87
CA VAL A 115 15.77 -17.34 5.77
C VAL A 115 17.01 -18.21 5.53
N LYS A 116 17.47 -18.30 4.26
CA LYS A 116 18.70 -19.02 3.88
C LYS A 116 19.98 -18.27 4.24
N MET A 117 19.92 -16.94 4.31
CA MET A 117 21.06 -16.09 4.70
C MET A 117 21.22 -16.00 6.22
N CYS A 118 20.15 -16.24 7.00
CA CYS A 118 20.22 -16.27 8.45
C CYS A 118 20.84 -17.57 8.99
N SER A 119 21.48 -17.50 10.16
CA SER A 119 22.00 -18.68 10.89
C SER A 119 20.97 -19.80 11.00
N ARG A 120 21.41 -21.06 10.86
CA ARG A 120 20.55 -22.24 11.02
C ARG A 120 20.21 -22.52 12.49
N THR A 121 21.05 -22.08 13.41
CA THR A 121 20.91 -22.26 14.86
C THR A 121 20.30 -21.01 15.49
N ARG A 122 19.08 -20.66 15.05
CA ARG A 122 18.35 -19.47 15.52
C ARG A 122 16.99 -19.86 16.07
N GLN A 123 16.48 -19.06 17.01
CA GLN A 123 15.07 -19.08 17.35
C GLN A 123 14.28 -18.40 16.24
N THR A 124 13.17 -19.00 15.80
CA THR A 124 12.26 -18.35 14.86
C THR A 124 10.85 -18.30 15.44
N MET A 125 10.23 -17.12 15.41
CA MET A 125 8.86 -16.87 15.86
C MET A 125 8.02 -16.44 14.65
N LEU A 126 6.84 -17.01 14.50
CA LEU A 126 5.92 -16.68 13.40
C LEU A 126 4.56 -16.29 13.96
N PHE A 127 4.10 -15.10 13.59
CA PHE A 127 2.79 -14.56 13.94
C PHE A 127 1.94 -14.45 12.68
N SER A 128 0.71 -14.95 12.74
CA SER A 128 -0.24 -14.90 11.63
C SER A 128 -1.66 -14.87 12.17
N ALA A 129 -2.53 -14.07 11.54
CA ALA A 129 -3.95 -14.06 11.86
C ALA A 129 -4.67 -15.28 11.26
N THR A 130 -4.14 -15.83 10.16
CA THR A 130 -4.73 -16.97 9.46
C THR A 130 -3.75 -18.10 9.23
N MET A 131 -4.29 -19.32 9.16
CA MET A 131 -3.55 -20.54 8.83
C MET A 131 -3.96 -21.01 7.45
N THR A 132 -3.28 -20.49 6.42
CA THR A 132 -3.45 -20.94 5.03
C THR A 132 -2.42 -22.03 4.69
N ASN A 133 -2.63 -22.76 3.59
CA ASN A 133 -1.65 -23.73 3.11
C ASN A 133 -0.28 -23.09 2.85
N ALA A 134 -0.27 -21.86 2.32
CA ALA A 134 0.98 -21.12 2.10
C ALA A 134 1.70 -20.79 3.41
N VAL A 135 0.98 -20.47 4.49
CA VAL A 135 1.56 -20.27 5.83
C VAL A 135 2.14 -21.58 6.36
N ASN A 136 1.45 -22.71 6.16
CA ASN A 136 1.98 -24.03 6.51
C ASN A 136 3.28 -24.35 5.76
N ASP A 137 3.35 -24.01 4.47
CA ASP A 137 4.57 -24.18 3.67
C ASP A 137 5.71 -23.31 4.23
N LEU A 138 5.43 -22.06 4.60
CA LEU A 138 6.42 -21.17 5.22
C LEU A 138 6.91 -21.70 6.57
N ILE A 139 6.00 -22.23 7.40
CA ILE A 139 6.32 -22.89 8.68
C ILE A 139 7.29 -24.05 8.44
N SER A 140 7.05 -24.88 7.42
CA SER A 140 7.89 -26.05 7.14
C SER A 140 9.32 -25.68 6.73
N VAL A 141 9.51 -24.48 6.16
CA VAL A 141 10.81 -23.97 5.72
C VAL A 141 11.53 -23.17 6.81
N CYS A 142 10.79 -22.45 7.65
CA CYS A 142 11.38 -21.46 8.57
C CYS A 142 11.51 -21.95 10.01
N LEU A 143 10.72 -22.94 10.43
CA LEU A 143 10.61 -23.38 11.82
C LEU A 143 11.04 -24.85 11.98
N ASN A 144 11.71 -25.16 13.08
CA ASN A 144 12.04 -26.52 13.48
C ASN A 144 11.23 -26.89 14.73
N ARG A 145 10.37 -27.92 14.62
CA ARG A 145 9.49 -28.41 15.70
C ARG A 145 8.82 -27.28 16.53
N PRO A 146 8.06 -26.38 15.90
CA PRO A 146 7.52 -25.21 16.59
C PRO A 146 6.44 -25.58 17.61
N VAL A 147 6.48 -24.92 18.77
CA VAL A 147 5.33 -24.87 19.68
C VAL A 147 4.24 -24.04 19.02
N ARG A 148 3.04 -24.61 18.89
CA ARG A 148 1.89 -23.93 18.29
C ARG A 148 0.99 -23.39 19.38
N ILE A 149 0.95 -22.07 19.49
CA ILE A 149 0.03 -21.37 20.39
C ILE A 149 -1.09 -20.83 19.50
N PHE A 150 -2.26 -21.43 19.61
CA PHE A 150 -3.47 -20.91 19.01
C PHE A 150 -4.22 -20.13 20.07
N VAL A 151 -4.34 -18.82 19.86
CA VAL A 151 -5.41 -18.08 20.51
C VAL A 151 -6.66 -18.46 19.74
N ASP A 152 -7.55 -19.21 20.39
CA ASP A 152 -8.81 -19.64 19.78
C ASP A 152 -9.40 -18.48 19.00
N SER A 153 -9.66 -18.74 17.72
CA SER A 153 -9.89 -17.68 16.77
C SER A 153 -11.10 -16.88 17.19
N ASN A 154 -10.90 -15.64 17.63
CA ASN A 154 -11.84 -14.59 17.27
C ASN A 154 -11.63 -14.27 15.76
N GLN A 155 -11.76 -15.29 14.90
CA GLN A 155 -12.31 -15.08 13.56
C GLN A 155 -13.77 -14.61 13.66
N ASP A 156 -14.33 -14.65 14.86
CA ASP A 156 -15.56 -13.98 15.18
C ASP A 156 -15.34 -12.48 15.32
N VAL A 157 -16.30 -11.76 14.76
CA VAL A 157 -16.41 -10.32 14.89
C VAL A 157 -16.45 -9.95 16.38
N ALA A 158 -15.77 -8.86 16.77
CA ALA A 158 -15.73 -8.41 18.16
C ALA A 158 -17.13 -8.38 18.79
N PHE A 159 -17.27 -8.87 20.02
CA PHE A 159 -18.58 -9.05 20.67
C PHE A 159 -19.39 -7.74 20.72
N ASN A 160 -18.73 -6.61 20.97
CA ASN A 160 -19.35 -5.28 21.06
C ASN A 160 -19.50 -4.58 19.69
N LEU A 161 -19.34 -5.30 18.58
CA LEU A 161 -19.50 -4.73 17.23
C LEU A 161 -20.92 -4.89 16.71
N ARG A 162 -21.59 -3.75 16.51
CA ARG A 162 -22.88 -3.68 15.82
C ARG A 162 -22.65 -3.66 14.32
N GLN A 163 -23.07 -4.73 13.65
CA GLN A 163 -22.95 -4.88 12.21
C GLN A 163 -24.24 -4.45 11.50
N GLU A 164 -24.10 -3.67 10.43
CA GLU A 164 -25.21 -3.18 9.62
C GLU A 164 -24.92 -3.34 8.13
N PHE A 165 -25.95 -3.68 7.37
CA PHE A 165 -25.91 -3.68 5.91
C PHE A 165 -26.87 -2.64 5.35
N VAL A 166 -26.43 -1.92 4.31
CA VAL A 166 -27.31 -1.09 3.47
C VAL A 166 -27.38 -1.76 2.12
N ARG A 167 -28.57 -2.24 1.74
CA ARG A 167 -28.77 -2.92 0.45
C ARG A 167 -29.01 -1.91 -0.66
N LEU A 168 -28.13 -1.93 -1.67
CA LEU A 168 -28.37 -1.31 -2.96
C LEU A 168 -29.25 -2.25 -3.81
N ARG A 169 -30.35 -1.70 -4.33
CA ARG A 169 -31.19 -2.41 -5.30
C ARG A 169 -30.49 -2.46 -6.65
N GLU A 170 -30.81 -3.49 -7.43
CA GLU A 170 -30.35 -3.59 -8.83
C GLU A 170 -30.72 -2.31 -9.61
N GLY A 171 -29.81 -1.86 -10.48
CA GLY A 171 -29.97 -0.62 -11.25
C GLY A 171 -29.73 0.68 -10.46
N LYS A 172 -29.53 0.62 -9.14
CA LYS A 172 -29.26 1.80 -8.29
C LYS A 172 -27.82 1.90 -7.81
N GLU A 173 -26.87 1.28 -8.50
CA GLU A 173 -25.46 1.31 -8.08
C GLU A 173 -24.86 2.72 -8.01
N LEU A 174 -25.37 3.64 -8.82
CA LEU A 174 -25.01 5.06 -8.81
C LEU A 174 -25.40 5.77 -7.51
N ASP A 175 -26.35 5.23 -6.74
CA ASP A 175 -26.76 5.80 -5.45
C ASP A 175 -25.73 5.53 -4.34
N ARG A 176 -24.68 4.74 -4.61
CA ARG A 176 -23.65 4.39 -3.63
C ARG A 176 -22.95 5.61 -3.04
N ASP A 177 -22.62 6.59 -3.87
CA ASP A 177 -21.99 7.83 -3.40
C ASP A 177 -22.93 8.63 -2.50
N ALA A 178 -24.21 8.71 -2.88
CA ALA A 178 -25.23 9.38 -2.08
C ALA A 178 -25.46 8.68 -0.73
N LEU A 179 -25.39 7.35 -0.71
CA LEU A 179 -25.45 6.58 0.53
C LEU A 179 -24.23 6.84 1.41
N LEU A 180 -23.02 6.81 0.85
CA LEU A 180 -21.81 7.12 1.62
C LEU A 180 -21.89 8.53 2.23
N ALA A 181 -22.25 9.52 1.41
CA ALA A 181 -22.43 10.90 1.85
C ALA A 181 -23.50 11.00 2.96
N ALA A 182 -24.65 10.34 2.80
CA ALA A 182 -25.70 10.32 3.81
C ALA A 182 -25.24 9.69 5.13
N LEU A 183 -24.43 8.62 5.07
CA LEU A 183 -23.90 7.95 6.26
C LEU A 183 -22.91 8.86 6.99
N VAL A 184 -21.94 9.43 6.28
CA VAL A 184 -20.86 10.23 6.85
C VAL A 184 -21.35 11.61 7.29
N CYS A 185 -22.06 12.35 6.44
CA CYS A 185 -22.51 13.71 6.76
C CYS A 185 -23.63 13.76 7.81
N ARG A 186 -24.40 12.67 8.01
CA ARG A 186 -25.55 12.66 8.94
C ARG A 186 -25.34 11.82 10.20
N THR A 187 -24.69 10.67 10.07
CA THR A 187 -24.74 9.64 11.12
C THR A 187 -23.37 9.41 11.75
N PHE A 188 -22.34 9.27 10.93
CA PHE A 188 -20.99 8.88 11.35
C PHE A 188 -20.04 10.02 11.00
N ARG A 189 -20.10 11.07 11.81
CA ARG A 189 -19.46 12.37 11.54
C ARG A 189 -18.05 12.48 12.10
N ASP A 190 -17.58 11.46 12.81
CA ASP A 190 -16.29 11.47 13.48
C ASP A 190 -15.68 10.06 13.46
N HIS A 191 -14.34 9.99 13.44
CA HIS A 191 -13.56 8.76 13.57
C HIS A 191 -14.05 7.59 12.69
N THR A 192 -14.41 7.91 11.45
CA THR A 192 -15.01 6.96 10.51
C THR A 192 -14.00 6.51 9.48
N MET A 193 -13.78 5.20 9.40
CA MET A 193 -12.89 4.59 8.41
C MET A 193 -13.69 4.03 7.24
N VAL A 194 -13.45 4.53 6.02
CA VAL A 194 -14.15 4.10 4.80
C VAL A 194 -13.23 3.23 3.97
N PHE A 195 -13.58 1.95 3.79
CA PHE A 195 -12.83 1.03 2.95
C PHE A 195 -13.33 1.03 1.51
N VAL A 196 -12.41 1.30 0.58
CA VAL A 196 -12.64 1.26 -0.87
C VAL A 196 -11.73 0.23 -1.54
N ARG A 197 -12.07 -0.17 -2.77
CA ARG A 197 -11.34 -1.24 -3.48
C ARG A 197 -10.07 -0.71 -4.12
N THR A 198 -10.12 0.46 -4.74
CA THR A 198 -9.00 1.00 -5.51
C THR A 198 -8.51 2.34 -4.98
N LYS A 199 -7.23 2.62 -5.22
CA LYS A 199 -6.62 3.92 -4.91
C LYS A 199 -7.24 5.10 -5.68
N ARG A 200 -7.78 4.84 -6.89
CA ARG A 200 -8.49 5.87 -7.67
C ARG A 200 -9.82 6.24 -7.02
N GLU A 201 -10.55 5.24 -6.52
CA GLU A 201 -11.78 5.46 -5.78
C GLU A 201 -11.51 6.17 -4.45
N ALA A 202 -10.44 5.79 -3.72
CA ALA A 202 -10.07 6.45 -2.47
C ALA A 202 -9.90 7.96 -2.68
N HIS A 203 -9.13 8.32 -3.71
CA HIS A 203 -8.85 9.71 -4.04
C HIS A 203 -10.09 10.46 -4.56
N ARG A 204 -10.91 9.84 -5.42
CA ARG A 204 -12.18 10.43 -5.85
C ARG A 204 -13.13 10.67 -4.66
N VAL A 205 -13.24 9.70 -3.76
CA VAL A 205 -14.11 9.81 -2.56
C VAL A 205 -13.58 10.88 -1.61
N LEU A 206 -12.27 11.01 -1.45
CA LEU A 206 -11.66 12.11 -0.68
C LEU A 206 -12.12 13.47 -1.19
N ILE A 207 -11.96 13.75 -2.49
CA ILE A 207 -12.36 15.04 -3.08
C ILE A 207 -13.87 15.24 -2.94
N LEU A 208 -14.66 14.22 -3.27
CA LEU A 208 -16.12 14.28 -3.16
C LEU A 208 -16.59 14.59 -1.74
N LEU A 209 -16.00 13.97 -0.72
CA LEU A 209 -16.32 14.26 0.69
C LEU A 209 -15.86 15.67 1.09
N GLY A 210 -14.70 16.12 0.61
CA GLY A 210 -14.19 17.48 0.81
C GLY A 210 -15.13 18.55 0.24
N LEU A 211 -15.63 18.36 -0.99
CA LEU A 211 -16.62 19.26 -1.62
C LEU A 211 -17.96 19.29 -0.86
N LEU A 212 -18.28 18.23 -0.12
CA LEU A 212 -19.44 18.16 0.77
C LEU A 212 -19.16 18.74 2.18
N GLY A 213 -17.96 19.29 2.41
CA GLY A 213 -17.56 19.91 3.68
C GLY A 213 -17.10 18.92 4.76
N VAL A 214 -16.79 17.68 4.40
CA VAL A 214 -16.29 16.67 5.33
C VAL A 214 -14.77 16.74 5.40
N LYS A 215 -14.21 16.81 6.61
CA LYS A 215 -12.77 16.70 6.82
C LYS A 215 -12.32 15.26 6.63
N ALA A 216 -11.77 14.96 5.47
CA ALA A 216 -11.33 13.62 5.12
C ALA A 216 -9.84 13.58 4.76
N CYS A 217 -9.22 12.42 4.92
CA CYS A 217 -7.90 12.10 4.36
C CYS A 217 -7.93 10.72 3.70
N GLU A 218 -6.92 10.40 2.90
CA GLU A 218 -6.81 9.12 2.22
C GLU A 218 -5.60 8.30 2.68
N LEU A 219 -5.69 6.98 2.57
CA LEU A 219 -4.60 6.06 2.87
C LEU A 219 -4.56 4.93 1.84
N HIS A 220 -3.63 5.07 0.89
CA HIS A 220 -3.44 4.10 -0.19
C HIS A 220 -1.98 4.03 -0.64
N GLY A 221 -1.59 2.98 -1.37
CA GLY A 221 -0.19 2.77 -1.80
C GLY A 221 0.38 3.75 -2.84
N ASN A 222 -0.40 4.71 -3.35
CA ASN A 222 0.10 5.79 -4.21
C ASN A 222 0.66 6.99 -3.42
N LEU A 223 0.37 7.08 -2.12
CA LEU A 223 0.91 8.14 -1.27
C LEU A 223 2.37 7.84 -0.94
N SER A 224 3.17 8.90 -0.80
CA SER A 224 4.50 8.79 -0.23
C SER A 224 4.43 8.40 1.25
N GLN A 225 5.53 7.86 1.80
CA GLN A 225 5.57 7.45 3.21
C GLN A 225 5.23 8.61 4.17
N PRO A 226 5.80 9.83 4.00
CA PRO A 226 5.45 10.95 4.86
C PRO A 226 3.96 11.30 4.81
N GLN A 227 3.36 11.29 3.61
CA GLN A 227 1.92 11.56 3.43
C GLN A 227 1.04 10.50 4.12
N ARG A 228 1.43 9.22 4.09
CA ARG A 228 0.70 8.16 4.80
C ARG A 228 0.77 8.34 6.31
N LEU A 229 1.95 8.65 6.84
CA LEU A 229 2.14 8.93 8.27
C LEU A 229 1.38 10.19 8.71
N GLU A 230 1.40 11.23 7.89
CA GLU A 230 0.64 12.45 8.14
C GLU A 230 -0.87 12.20 8.14
N SER A 231 -1.40 11.42 7.18
CA SER A 231 -2.82 11.07 7.14
C SER A 231 -3.26 10.26 8.36
N LEU A 232 -2.43 9.30 8.79
CA LEU A 232 -2.66 8.54 10.02
C LEU A 232 -2.60 9.42 11.26
N ARG A 233 -1.65 10.35 11.32
CA ARG A 233 -1.53 11.32 12.41
C ARG A 233 -2.76 12.23 12.47
N LYS A 234 -3.16 12.84 11.36
CA LYS A 234 -4.34 13.71 11.26
C LYS A 234 -5.60 13.00 11.74
N PHE A 235 -5.78 11.74 11.37
CA PHE A 235 -6.92 10.95 11.81
C PHE A 235 -6.86 10.57 13.28
N ARG A 236 -5.67 10.22 13.80
CA ARG A 236 -5.46 9.89 15.21
C ARG A 236 -5.62 11.10 16.13
N ASP A 237 -5.14 12.26 15.69
CA ASP A 237 -5.14 13.53 16.44
C ASP A 237 -6.47 14.30 16.25
N GLU A 238 -7.49 13.65 15.66
CA GLU A 238 -8.85 14.18 15.43
C GLU A 238 -8.92 15.45 14.55
N GLU A 239 -7.88 15.72 13.74
CA GLU A 239 -7.88 16.82 12.77
C GLU A 239 -8.82 16.56 11.58
N VAL A 240 -9.07 15.27 11.29
CA VAL A 240 -9.98 14.81 10.23
C VAL A 240 -10.94 13.75 10.76
N ASP A 241 -12.18 13.83 10.28
CA ASP A 241 -13.29 12.98 10.72
C ASP A 241 -13.30 11.62 10.00
N VAL A 242 -12.79 11.58 8.77
CA VAL A 242 -12.91 10.42 7.88
C VAL A 242 -11.56 10.02 7.30
N LEU A 243 -11.25 8.72 7.40
CA LEU A 243 -10.10 8.10 6.75
C LEU A 243 -10.56 7.16 5.63
N VAL A 244 -10.31 7.53 4.38
CA VAL A 244 -10.64 6.71 3.20
C VAL A 244 -9.45 5.83 2.85
N ALA A 245 -9.57 4.51 3.00
CA ALA A 245 -8.44 3.60 2.87
C ALA A 245 -8.69 2.42 1.94
N THR A 246 -7.62 1.90 1.33
CA THR A 246 -7.64 0.58 0.66
C THR A 246 -7.20 -0.52 1.62
N ASP A 247 -7.63 -1.76 1.38
CA ASP A 247 -7.24 -2.93 2.20
C ASP A 247 -5.72 -3.04 2.40
N VAL A 248 -4.96 -2.88 1.32
CA VAL A 248 -3.49 -3.01 1.34
C VAL A 248 -2.86 -1.98 2.28
N ALA A 249 -3.41 -0.77 2.32
CA ALA A 249 -2.78 0.32 3.03
C ALA A 249 -3.18 0.42 4.50
N ALA A 250 -4.26 -0.26 4.91
CA ALA A 250 -4.85 -0.23 6.24
C ALA A 250 -4.63 -1.52 7.08
N ARG A 251 -4.10 -2.59 6.48
CA ARG A 251 -3.74 -3.83 7.19
C ARG A 251 -2.51 -3.64 8.06
N GLY A 252 -2.43 -4.40 9.15
CA GLY A 252 -1.38 -4.27 10.18
C GLY A 252 -1.36 -2.97 10.98
N LEU A 253 -2.06 -1.93 10.54
CA LEU A 253 -2.02 -0.65 11.23
C LEU A 253 -2.88 -0.62 12.49
N ASP A 254 -2.28 -0.29 13.63
CA ASP A 254 -3.02 0.09 14.83
C ASP A 254 -3.54 1.53 14.71
N ILE A 255 -4.69 1.65 14.06
CA ILE A 255 -5.42 2.92 13.97
C ILE A 255 -6.33 3.01 15.19
N ARG A 256 -5.82 3.65 16.24
CA ARG A 256 -6.58 3.90 17.47
C ARG A 256 -7.73 4.86 17.20
N GLY A 257 -8.83 4.69 17.92
CA GLY A 257 -9.94 5.65 17.92
C GLY A 257 -11.03 5.41 16.87
N VAL A 258 -10.91 4.41 15.98
CA VAL A 258 -11.96 4.15 14.95
C VAL A 258 -13.29 3.75 15.60
N LYS A 259 -14.30 4.63 15.52
CA LYS A 259 -15.66 4.40 16.04
C LYS A 259 -16.54 3.65 15.04
N THR A 260 -16.37 3.96 13.75
CA THR A 260 -17.20 3.39 12.68
C THR A 260 -16.33 2.90 11.52
N VAL A 261 -16.65 1.72 11.00
CA VAL A 261 -16.07 1.19 9.76
C VAL A 261 -17.16 1.14 8.68
N ILE A 262 -16.96 1.84 7.57
CA ILE A 262 -17.85 1.78 6.41
C ILE A 262 -17.17 0.99 5.29
N ASN A 263 -17.76 -0.14 4.89
CA ASN A 263 -17.38 -0.82 3.66
C ASN A 263 -18.13 -0.18 2.49
N TYR A 264 -17.47 0.74 1.77
CA TYR A 264 -18.05 1.37 0.57
C TYR A 264 -18.37 0.32 -0.51
N MET A 265 -17.54 -0.72 -0.59
CA MET A 265 -17.82 -1.94 -1.33
C MET A 265 -17.56 -3.14 -0.44
N MET A 266 -18.37 -4.19 -0.62
CA MET A 266 -18.15 -5.46 0.06
C MET A 266 -16.75 -6.02 -0.27
N PRO A 267 -16.02 -6.52 0.75
CA PRO A 267 -14.74 -7.19 0.55
C PRO A 267 -14.93 -8.50 -0.25
N PRO A 268 -13.87 -9.02 -0.89
CA PRO A 268 -13.96 -10.23 -1.71
C PRO A 268 -14.08 -11.52 -0.89
N SER A 269 -13.71 -11.50 0.41
CA SER A 269 -13.75 -12.67 1.28
C SER A 269 -14.17 -12.30 2.71
N LEU A 270 -14.66 -13.30 3.45
CA LEU A 270 -15.05 -13.16 4.86
C LEU A 270 -13.86 -12.75 5.74
N GLU A 271 -12.67 -13.26 5.46
CA GLU A 271 -11.45 -12.90 6.18
C GLU A 271 -11.13 -11.40 6.01
N HIS A 272 -11.21 -10.89 4.78
CA HIS A 272 -11.05 -9.45 4.51
C HIS A 272 -12.10 -8.64 5.28
N TYR A 273 -13.35 -9.12 5.35
CA TYR A 273 -14.40 -8.49 6.14
C TYR A 273 -14.03 -8.38 7.62
N ILE A 274 -13.64 -9.49 8.25
CA ILE A 274 -13.24 -9.54 9.66
C ILE A 274 -12.08 -8.57 9.93
N HIS A 275 -11.07 -8.52 9.06
CA HIS A 275 -9.94 -7.60 9.20
C HIS A 275 -10.31 -6.13 9.09
N ARG A 276 -11.29 -5.79 8.25
CA ARG A 276 -11.79 -4.42 8.11
C ARG A 276 -12.60 -4.01 9.33
N VAL A 277 -13.58 -4.81 9.73
CA VAL A 277 -14.46 -4.47 10.85
C VAL A 277 -13.73 -4.56 12.20
N GLY A 278 -12.68 -5.38 12.30
CA GLY A 278 -11.75 -5.40 13.43
C GLY A 278 -10.87 -4.16 13.58
N ARG A 279 -11.03 -3.13 12.73
CA ARG A 279 -10.44 -1.80 12.98
C ARG A 279 -11.22 -1.02 14.03
N THR A 280 -12.49 -1.33 14.25
CA THR A 280 -13.30 -0.78 15.35
C THR A 280 -13.52 -1.82 16.46
N ALA A 281 -14.22 -1.45 17.53
CA ALA A 281 -14.54 -2.30 18.68
C ALA A 281 -13.31 -2.99 19.31
N ARG A 282 -12.16 -2.31 19.29
CA ARG A 282 -10.90 -2.79 19.89
C ARG A 282 -10.89 -2.56 21.41
N ALA A 283 -10.16 -3.41 22.13
CA ALA A 283 -9.95 -3.31 23.59
C ALA A 283 -11.26 -3.14 24.40
N GLY A 284 -12.29 -3.92 24.05
CA GLY A 284 -13.57 -3.93 24.78
C GLY A 284 -14.55 -2.80 24.43
N ARG A 285 -14.16 -1.82 23.61
CA ARG A 285 -15.05 -0.72 23.19
C ARG A 285 -16.16 -1.21 22.26
N SER A 286 -17.28 -0.50 22.24
CA SER A 286 -18.31 -0.68 21.21
C SER A 286 -17.88 -0.06 19.88
N GLY A 287 -18.27 -0.68 18.78
CA GLY A 287 -18.03 -0.16 17.43
C GLY A 287 -19.21 -0.43 16.51
N VAL A 288 -19.27 0.31 15.40
CA VAL A 288 -20.28 0.08 14.36
C VAL A 288 -19.59 -0.24 13.04
N SER A 289 -20.09 -1.24 12.32
CA SER A 289 -19.73 -1.46 10.93
C SER A 289 -20.95 -1.32 10.03
N VAL A 290 -20.81 -0.57 8.94
CA VAL A 290 -21.86 -0.41 7.93
C VAL A 290 -21.31 -0.83 6.58
N SER A 291 -21.94 -1.79 5.93
CA SER A 291 -21.48 -2.28 4.63
C SER A 291 -22.52 -2.05 3.56
N ILE A 292 -22.13 -1.32 2.52
CA ILE A 292 -22.97 -1.08 1.35
C ILE A 292 -22.84 -2.29 0.43
N ALA A 293 -23.93 -3.05 0.30
CA ALA A 293 -23.94 -4.32 -0.39
C ALA A 293 -24.88 -4.29 -1.60
N THR A 294 -24.44 -4.90 -2.69
CA THR A 294 -25.23 -5.10 -3.90
C THR A 294 -25.85 -6.50 -3.94
N GLU A 295 -26.63 -6.77 -4.98
CA GLU A 295 -27.22 -8.08 -5.25
C GLU A 295 -26.15 -9.18 -5.44
N PHE A 296 -24.99 -8.82 -5.99
CA PHE A 296 -23.88 -9.73 -6.25
C PHE A 296 -23.19 -10.20 -4.96
N ASP A 297 -23.34 -9.43 -3.87
CA ASP A 297 -22.68 -9.69 -2.59
C ASP A 297 -23.48 -10.67 -1.70
N ARG A 298 -24.62 -11.19 -2.17
CA ARG A 298 -25.48 -12.11 -1.40
C ARG A 298 -24.72 -13.31 -0.81
N LYS A 299 -23.75 -13.86 -1.54
CA LYS A 299 -22.94 -15.01 -1.07
C LYS A 299 -22.11 -14.65 0.16
N ILE A 300 -21.37 -13.54 0.12
CA ILE A 300 -20.53 -13.11 1.24
C ILE A 300 -21.38 -12.65 2.43
N ILE A 301 -22.51 -11.97 2.19
CA ILE A 301 -23.44 -11.57 3.27
C ILE A 301 -23.96 -12.79 4.02
N LYS A 302 -24.35 -13.86 3.31
CA LYS A 302 -24.77 -15.11 3.95
C LYS A 302 -23.67 -15.71 4.82
N GLN A 303 -22.42 -15.68 4.37
CA GLN A 303 -21.27 -16.15 5.15
C GLN A 303 -21.06 -15.30 6.42
N ILE A 304 -21.19 -13.98 6.31
CA ILE A 304 -21.08 -13.06 7.45
C ILE A 304 -22.20 -13.31 8.47
N ILE A 305 -23.46 -13.38 8.01
CA ILE A 305 -24.61 -13.63 8.88
C ILE A 305 -24.49 -14.98 9.60
N LYS A 306 -24.06 -16.04 8.89
CA LYS A 306 -23.86 -17.37 9.49
C LYS A 306 -22.81 -17.36 10.61
N ARG A 307 -21.83 -16.46 10.52
CA ARG A 307 -20.72 -16.36 11.47
C ARG A 307 -20.92 -15.32 12.56
N ALA A 308 -21.80 -14.35 12.35
CA ALA A 308 -22.05 -13.29 13.30
C ALA A 308 -22.71 -13.87 14.58
N ARG A 309 -22.10 -13.61 15.74
CA ARG A 309 -22.68 -13.97 17.05
C ARG A 309 -23.93 -13.15 17.37
N ASN A 310 -23.95 -11.88 16.92
CA ASN A 310 -25.07 -10.96 17.10
C ASN A 310 -25.85 -10.81 15.80
N PRO A 311 -27.17 -10.55 15.86
CA PRO A 311 -28.00 -10.35 14.68
C PRO A 311 -27.49 -9.14 13.90
N VAL A 312 -27.22 -9.36 12.61
CA VAL A 312 -26.79 -8.29 11.71
C VAL A 312 -27.99 -7.48 11.26
N LYS A 313 -27.95 -6.16 11.42
CA LYS A 313 -29.09 -5.29 11.15
C LYS A 313 -29.12 -4.85 9.69
N ASN A 314 -30.31 -4.77 9.10
CA ASN A 314 -30.52 -4.07 7.85
C ASN A 314 -30.78 -2.59 8.14
N ARG A 315 -29.88 -1.70 7.71
CA ARG A 315 -30.05 -0.26 7.82
C ARG A 315 -30.78 0.25 6.58
N ILE A 316 -31.92 0.88 6.82
CA ILE A 316 -32.67 1.60 5.78
C ILE A 316 -32.24 3.07 5.83
N VAL A 317 -31.72 3.57 4.72
CA VAL A 317 -31.53 5.02 4.51
C VAL A 317 -32.79 5.53 3.81
N PRO A 318 -33.51 6.50 4.38
CA PRO A 318 -34.75 7.01 3.79
C PRO A 318 -34.53 7.52 2.34
N PRO A 319 -35.41 7.19 1.38
CA PRO A 319 -35.22 7.55 -0.03
C PRO A 319 -35.12 9.06 -0.29
N ASP A 320 -35.82 9.87 0.50
CA ASP A 320 -35.76 11.34 0.50
C ASP A 320 -34.36 11.85 0.86
N ILE A 321 -33.72 11.22 1.86
CA ILE A 321 -32.34 11.55 2.22
C ILE A 321 -31.38 11.16 1.10
N VAL A 322 -31.58 9.99 0.46
CA VAL A 322 -30.76 9.59 -0.69
C VAL A 322 -30.92 10.58 -1.84
N ALA A 323 -32.16 10.97 -2.17
CA ALA A 323 -32.44 11.96 -3.21
C ALA A 323 -31.76 13.31 -2.92
N LYS A 324 -31.85 13.81 -1.68
CA LYS A 324 -31.18 15.03 -1.25
C LYS A 324 -29.67 14.98 -1.47
N TYR A 325 -29.00 13.88 -1.13
CA TYR A 325 -27.57 13.74 -1.36
C TYR A 325 -27.24 13.52 -2.84
N LYS A 326 -28.12 12.90 -3.64
CA LYS A 326 -27.94 12.85 -5.10
C LYS A 326 -27.95 14.23 -5.73
N GLU A 327 -28.84 15.11 -5.31
CA GLU A 327 -28.88 16.50 -5.78
C GLU A 327 -27.61 17.26 -5.39
N LYS A 328 -27.17 17.14 -4.13
CA LYS A 328 -25.89 17.74 -3.69
C LYS A 328 -24.70 17.23 -4.49
N LEU A 329 -24.65 15.93 -4.77
CA LEU A 329 -23.58 15.33 -5.57
C LEU A 329 -23.62 15.81 -7.02
N ALA A 330 -24.81 15.94 -7.60
CA ALA A 330 -24.96 16.49 -8.95
C ALA A 330 -24.48 17.95 -9.02
N ALA A 331 -24.67 18.74 -7.97
CA ALA A 331 -24.21 20.13 -7.91
C ALA A 331 -22.67 20.25 -7.88
N VAL A 332 -21.96 19.29 -7.27
CA VAL A 332 -20.49 19.30 -7.17
C VAL A 332 -19.79 18.44 -8.21
N GLU A 333 -20.53 17.72 -9.06
CA GLU A 333 -19.96 16.77 -10.04
C GLU A 333 -19.10 17.47 -11.11
N SER A 334 -19.46 18.69 -11.53
CA SER A 334 -18.66 19.48 -12.48
C SER A 334 -17.32 19.91 -11.87
N GLU A 335 -17.35 20.39 -10.64
CA GLU A 335 -16.16 20.80 -9.88
C GLU A 335 -15.26 19.59 -9.58
N LEU A 336 -15.83 18.46 -9.15
CA LEU A 336 -15.09 17.20 -8.96
C LEU A 336 -14.35 16.77 -10.22
N ARG A 337 -14.99 16.88 -11.40
CA ARG A 337 -14.36 16.55 -12.69
C ARG A 337 -13.24 17.52 -13.03
N SER A 338 -13.44 18.83 -12.83
CA SER A 338 -12.40 19.85 -13.04
C SER A 338 -11.15 19.54 -12.22
N ILE A 339 -11.32 19.31 -10.91
CA ILE A 339 -10.20 18.99 -10.00
C ILE A 339 -9.46 17.72 -10.45
N LEU A 340 -10.18 16.66 -10.80
CA LEU A 340 -9.58 15.40 -11.24
C LEU A 340 -8.83 15.53 -12.57
N ASP A 341 -9.33 16.35 -13.49
CA ASP A 341 -8.69 16.61 -14.78
C ASP A 341 -7.46 17.51 -14.61
N GLU A 342 -7.55 18.57 -13.81
CA GLU A 342 -6.43 19.45 -13.44
C GLU A 342 -5.29 18.66 -12.79
N GLU A 343 -5.57 17.84 -11.77
CA GLU A 343 -4.54 16.99 -11.14
C GLU A 343 -3.91 15.99 -12.12
N LYS A 344 -4.69 15.50 -13.08
CA LYS A 344 -4.22 14.54 -14.07
C LYS A 344 -3.32 15.23 -15.09
N GLU A 345 -3.65 16.44 -15.51
CA GLU A 345 -2.82 17.29 -16.36
C GLU A 345 -1.52 17.66 -15.66
N GLU A 346 -1.59 18.12 -14.41
CA GLU A 346 -0.43 18.41 -13.58
C GLU A 346 0.49 17.18 -13.50
N ARG A 347 -0.05 16.00 -13.15
CA ARG A 347 0.73 14.74 -13.11
C ARG A 347 1.35 14.34 -14.45
N LEU A 348 0.79 14.76 -15.58
CA LEU A 348 1.34 14.51 -16.91
C LEU A 348 2.48 15.49 -17.22
N LEU A 349 2.31 16.77 -16.90
CA LEU A 349 3.35 17.79 -17.02
C LEU A 349 4.55 17.42 -16.15
N ASP A 350 4.30 17.03 -14.91
CA ASP A 350 5.31 16.61 -13.93
C ASP A 350 6.16 15.43 -14.43
N LYS A 351 5.54 14.50 -15.16
CA LYS A 351 6.23 13.36 -15.78
C LYS A 351 7.05 13.79 -16.99
N ALA A 352 6.51 14.69 -17.82
CA ALA A 352 7.21 15.23 -18.97
C ALA A 352 8.45 16.02 -18.53
N ASP A 353 8.33 16.85 -17.49
CA ASP A 353 9.44 17.61 -16.91
C ASP A 353 10.52 16.69 -16.34
N LYS A 354 10.12 15.65 -15.59
CA LYS A 354 11.05 14.62 -15.10
C LYS A 354 11.76 13.87 -16.23
N GLU A 355 11.11 13.67 -17.38
CA GLU A 355 11.71 13.02 -18.55
C GLU A 355 12.65 13.96 -19.32
N LEU A 356 12.30 15.23 -19.46
CA LEU A 356 13.15 16.27 -20.02
C LEU A 356 14.41 16.47 -19.18
N GLU A 357 14.29 16.55 -17.86
CA GLU A 357 15.44 16.65 -16.96
C GLU A 357 16.36 15.43 -17.02
N ARG A 358 15.79 14.22 -17.15
CA ARG A 358 16.59 13.01 -17.40
C ARG A 358 17.32 13.10 -18.74
N SER A 359 16.65 13.56 -19.79
CA SER A 359 17.23 13.69 -21.14
C SER A 359 18.35 14.75 -21.17
N LYS A 360 18.16 15.90 -20.52
CA LYS A 360 19.19 16.93 -20.37
C LYS A 360 20.41 16.41 -19.62
N ARG A 361 20.22 15.63 -18.54
CA ARG A 361 21.34 15.01 -17.79
C ARG A 361 22.13 14.02 -18.66
N MET A 362 21.45 13.24 -19.50
CA MET A 362 22.10 12.29 -20.41
C MET A 362 22.86 13.01 -21.54
N LEU A 363 22.32 14.11 -22.07
CA LEU A 363 22.96 14.91 -23.12
C LEU A 363 24.13 15.75 -22.58
N GLY A 364 24.03 16.25 -21.35
CA GLY A 364 25.12 16.97 -20.67
C GLY A 364 26.31 16.07 -20.35
N ALA A 365 26.09 14.77 -20.09
CA ALA A 365 27.15 13.79 -19.91
C ALA A 365 27.96 13.51 -21.20
N ASN A 366 27.46 13.92 -22.37
CA ASN A 366 28.08 13.64 -23.67
C ASN A 366 28.80 14.86 -24.29
N LYS A 367 28.81 16.01 -23.61
CA LYS A 367 29.43 17.26 -24.10
C LYS A 367 30.61 17.77 -23.25
N GLY A 368 31.05 17.02 -22.25
CA GLY A 368 32.25 17.33 -21.46
C GLY A 368 33.44 16.47 -21.89
N ASN A 369 34.55 17.12 -22.24
CA ASN A 369 35.85 16.50 -22.50
C ASN A 369 36.23 15.45 -21.43
N GLY A 370 36.68 14.29 -21.89
CA GLY A 370 37.97 13.70 -21.51
C GLY A 370 38.24 13.22 -20.09
N GLU A 371 37.47 13.59 -19.06
CA GLU A 371 37.68 13.10 -17.70
C GLU A 371 36.32 12.84 -17.04
N ALA A 372 35.98 11.55 -16.91
CA ALA A 372 34.87 11.13 -16.08
C ALA A 372 35.20 11.51 -14.62
N PRO A 373 34.32 12.23 -13.89
CA PRO A 373 34.45 12.31 -12.44
C PRO A 373 34.38 10.90 -11.88
N ALA A 374 35.39 10.49 -11.11
CA ALA A 374 35.51 9.15 -10.52
C ALA A 374 34.36 8.77 -9.56
N ASP A 375 33.42 9.68 -9.29
CA ASP A 375 32.26 9.47 -8.42
C ASP A 375 30.94 9.47 -9.20
N LYS A 376 30.67 8.37 -9.91
CA LYS A 376 29.33 7.76 -10.15
C LYS A 376 29.40 6.71 -11.26
N LYS A 377 30.21 5.67 -11.10
CA LYS A 377 29.72 4.34 -11.49
C LYS A 377 28.62 3.99 -10.51
N LYS A 378 27.42 4.52 -10.77
CA LYS A 378 26.20 4.05 -10.13
C LYS A 378 26.07 2.61 -10.63
N HIS A 379 26.63 1.65 -9.89
CA HIS A 379 26.30 0.26 -10.07
C HIS A 379 24.77 0.23 -10.06
N SER A 380 24.20 0.01 -11.25
CA SER A 380 22.79 -0.28 -11.38
C SER A 380 22.59 -1.50 -10.50
N ARG A 381 22.03 -1.30 -9.31
CA ARG A 381 21.76 -2.38 -8.36
C ARG A 381 20.91 -3.39 -9.11
N SER A 382 21.53 -4.52 -9.44
CA SER A 382 21.15 -5.44 -10.52
C SER A 382 19.83 -6.17 -10.30
N TRP A 383 19.08 -5.83 -9.25
CA TRP A 383 18.04 -6.70 -8.73
C TRP A 383 16.63 -6.10 -8.71
N PHE A 384 16.46 -4.80 -9.00
CA PHE A 384 15.13 -4.34 -9.35
C PHE A 384 14.80 -4.90 -10.73
N GLN A 385 14.00 -5.97 -10.78
CA GLN A 385 13.31 -6.33 -12.00
C GLN A 385 12.65 -5.07 -12.52
N THR A 386 13.17 -4.59 -13.64
CA THR A 386 12.60 -3.47 -14.35
C THR A 386 11.14 -3.80 -14.65
N GLN A 387 10.28 -2.79 -14.81
CA GLN A 387 8.90 -3.06 -15.24
C GLN A 387 8.84 -3.94 -16.51
N ARG A 388 9.87 -3.86 -17.36
CA ARG A 388 10.06 -4.72 -18.52
C ARG A 388 10.35 -6.17 -18.15
N GLU A 389 11.27 -6.45 -17.22
CA GLU A 389 11.57 -7.81 -16.76
C GLU A 389 10.38 -8.45 -16.05
N ARG A 390 9.65 -7.68 -15.23
CA ARG A 390 8.43 -8.15 -14.54
C ARG A 390 7.28 -8.43 -15.52
N GLN A 391 7.18 -7.65 -16.60
CA GLN A 391 6.25 -7.93 -17.69
C GLN A 391 6.70 -9.13 -18.52
N ALA A 392 8.00 -9.30 -18.76
CA ALA A 392 8.57 -10.42 -19.48
C ALA A 392 8.39 -11.74 -18.70
N GLU A 393 8.56 -11.75 -17.39
CA GLU A 393 8.26 -12.90 -16.55
C GLU A 393 6.77 -13.20 -16.45
N LYS A 394 5.91 -12.17 -16.34
CA LYS A 394 4.45 -12.38 -16.47
C LYS A 394 4.09 -13.01 -17.82
N LYS A 395 4.78 -12.62 -18.88
CA LYS A 395 4.58 -13.16 -20.23
C LYS A 395 5.10 -14.59 -20.32
N LYS A 396 6.29 -14.89 -19.78
CA LYS A 396 6.85 -16.25 -19.68
C LYS A 396 5.98 -17.16 -18.83
N ALA A 397 5.50 -16.71 -17.67
CA ALA A 397 4.59 -17.48 -16.81
C ALA A 397 3.26 -17.75 -17.51
N LYS A 398 2.75 -16.78 -18.27
CA LYS A 398 1.54 -16.95 -19.09
C LYS A 398 1.79 -17.90 -20.27
N GLU A 399 2.94 -17.84 -20.92
CA GLU A 399 3.36 -18.75 -21.99
C GLU A 399 3.59 -20.18 -21.48
N ILE A 400 4.16 -20.35 -20.28
CA ILE A 400 4.33 -21.66 -19.62
C ILE A 400 2.97 -22.23 -19.21
N PHE A 401 2.05 -21.38 -18.72
CA PHE A 401 0.69 -21.76 -18.41
C PHE A 401 -0.09 -22.15 -19.68
N GLU A 402 0.01 -21.34 -20.75
CA GLU A 402 -0.60 -21.63 -22.06
C GLU A 402 0.00 -22.91 -22.67
N ALA A 403 1.31 -23.15 -22.55
CA ALA A 403 1.99 -24.36 -23.03
C ALA A 403 1.60 -25.63 -22.25
N LYS A 404 1.29 -25.51 -20.95
CA LYS A 404 0.75 -26.61 -20.14
C LYS A 404 -0.73 -26.89 -20.44
N VAL A 405 -1.48 -25.87 -20.84
CA VAL A 405 -2.90 -25.99 -21.22
C VAL A 405 -3.06 -26.50 -22.65
N SER A 406 -2.13 -26.20 -23.55
CA SER A 406 -2.14 -26.63 -24.95
C SER A 406 -1.28 -27.86 -25.20
N GLY A 407 -1.55 -28.95 -24.48
CA GLY A 407 -1.05 -30.27 -24.85
C GLY A 407 -1.57 -30.65 -26.25
N GLY A 408 -0.78 -30.36 -27.29
CA GLY A 408 -1.02 -30.82 -28.65
C GLY A 408 -1.02 -29.73 -29.74
N ARG A 409 -0.10 -29.91 -30.70
CA ARG A 409 0.01 -29.31 -32.06
C ARG A 409 0.62 -27.91 -32.22
N LEU A 410 1.86 -27.92 -32.73
CA LEU A 410 2.51 -26.82 -33.45
C LEU A 410 1.84 -26.57 -34.81
N SER A 411 1.57 -25.30 -35.15
CA SER A 411 1.78 -24.69 -36.48
C SER A 411 1.10 -23.31 -36.58
N LYS A 412 1.90 -22.24 -36.69
CA LYS A 412 1.74 -21.06 -37.58
C LYS A 412 2.58 -19.89 -37.07
N LYS A 413 3.84 -19.82 -37.54
CA LYS A 413 4.71 -18.64 -37.39
C LYS A 413 5.11 -18.18 -38.80
N LYS A 414 4.28 -17.33 -39.41
CA LYS A 414 4.68 -16.54 -40.62
C LYS A 414 3.85 -15.28 -40.91
N LYS A 415 3.04 -14.78 -39.97
CA LYS A 415 2.13 -13.63 -40.23
C LYS A 415 2.24 -12.44 -39.25
N LYS A 416 3.26 -12.41 -38.38
CA LYS A 416 3.33 -11.44 -37.25
C LYS A 416 4.41 -10.37 -37.37
N VAL A 417 5.20 -10.36 -38.45
CA VAL A 417 6.33 -9.43 -38.63
C VAL A 417 5.90 -8.16 -39.39
N ASP A 418 4.89 -8.23 -40.25
CA ASP A 418 4.47 -7.10 -41.08
C ASP A 418 3.58 -6.07 -40.35
N GLU A 419 2.85 -6.47 -39.30
CA GLU A 419 1.98 -5.56 -38.53
C GLU A 419 2.75 -4.64 -37.56
N GLU A 420 3.89 -5.09 -37.02
CA GLU A 420 4.70 -4.27 -36.09
C GLU A 420 5.45 -3.14 -36.82
N GLN A 421 5.92 -3.38 -38.05
CA GLN A 421 6.59 -2.35 -38.85
C GLN A 421 5.61 -1.25 -39.30
N LEU A 422 4.37 -1.62 -39.63
CA LEU A 422 3.32 -0.66 -40.02
C LEU A 422 2.87 0.20 -38.83
N GLY A 423 2.87 -0.37 -37.62
CA GLY A 423 2.56 0.33 -36.36
C GLY A 423 3.59 1.39 -35.97
N MET A 424 4.89 1.11 -36.15
CA MET A 424 5.95 2.09 -35.88
C MET A 424 5.91 3.28 -36.84
N LYS A 425 5.68 3.03 -38.15
CA LYS A 425 5.60 4.10 -39.17
C LYS A 425 4.47 5.09 -38.89
N LYS A 426 3.28 4.60 -38.50
CA LYS A 426 2.13 5.44 -38.09
C LYS A 426 2.40 6.23 -36.81
N LYS A 427 3.23 5.71 -35.90
CA LYS A 427 3.60 6.38 -34.65
C LYS A 427 4.59 7.52 -34.90
N MET A 428 5.57 7.32 -35.79
CA MET A 428 6.50 8.35 -36.25
C MET A 428 5.78 9.52 -36.93
N GLN A 429 4.85 9.25 -37.86
CA GLN A 429 4.05 10.30 -38.52
C GLN A 429 3.18 11.12 -37.54
N ARG A 430 2.70 10.51 -36.45
CA ARG A 430 1.96 11.24 -35.40
C ARG A 430 2.86 12.16 -34.56
N ILE A 431 4.12 11.80 -34.37
CA ILE A 431 5.09 12.61 -33.63
C ILE A 431 5.51 13.81 -34.49
N GLU A 432 5.81 13.60 -35.78
CA GLU A 432 6.16 14.68 -36.70
C GLU A 432 5.01 15.68 -36.90
N SER A 433 3.77 15.20 -37.06
CA SER A 433 2.60 16.09 -37.17
C SER A 433 2.30 16.86 -35.88
N SER A 434 2.64 16.31 -34.71
CA SER A 434 2.54 17.01 -33.42
C SER A 434 3.63 18.09 -33.27
N GLN A 435 4.86 17.80 -33.69
CA GLN A 435 5.96 18.78 -33.69
C GLN A 435 5.70 19.93 -34.67
N ALA A 436 5.14 19.64 -35.85
CA ALA A 436 4.74 20.66 -36.83
C ALA A 436 3.61 21.58 -36.31
N ARG A 437 2.67 21.05 -35.52
CA ARG A 437 1.60 21.85 -34.87
C ARG A 437 2.15 22.75 -33.76
N PHE A 438 3.16 22.30 -33.02
CA PHE A 438 3.83 23.10 -32.00
C PHE A 438 4.63 24.27 -32.61
N ALA A 439 5.33 24.02 -33.72
CA ALA A 439 6.07 25.07 -34.44
C ALA A 439 5.14 26.17 -34.98
N LYS A 440 3.97 25.82 -35.51
CA LYS A 440 2.95 26.79 -35.98
C LYS A 440 2.30 27.61 -34.86
N ARG A 441 2.32 27.12 -33.61
CA ARG A 441 1.76 27.85 -32.45
C ARG A 441 2.68 28.96 -31.95
N ASN A 442 4.00 28.82 -32.15
CA ASN A 442 5.00 29.82 -31.75
C ASN A 442 5.20 30.98 -32.75
N GLN A 443 4.60 30.91 -33.95
CA GLN A 443 4.71 31.95 -34.98
C GLN A 443 3.50 32.89 -35.09
N ARG A 444 2.50 32.78 -34.20
CA ARG A 444 1.35 33.71 -34.21
C ARG A 444 1.70 35.01 -33.48
N PRO A 445 1.57 36.20 -34.11
CA PRO A 445 1.80 37.46 -33.43
C PRO A 445 0.76 37.68 -32.31
N LYS A 446 1.21 38.18 -31.16
CA LYS A 446 0.36 38.48 -29.99
C LYS A 446 -0.61 39.61 -30.36
N ARG A 447 -1.91 39.38 -30.16
CA ARG A 447 -2.94 40.43 -30.26
C ARG A 447 -2.69 41.50 -29.19
N ILE A 448 -2.52 42.74 -29.64
CA ILE A 448 -2.48 43.94 -28.80
C ILE A 448 -3.88 44.11 -28.16
N ARG A 449 -3.93 44.20 -26.82
CA ARG A 449 -5.13 44.64 -26.10
C ARG A 449 -5.08 46.17 -26.02
N ALA A 450 -6.08 46.84 -26.59
CA ALA A 450 -6.32 48.24 -26.34
C ALA A 450 -6.89 48.41 -24.93
N MET A 451 -6.26 49.25 -24.11
CA MET A 451 -6.92 49.93 -23.01
C MET A 451 -7.78 51.05 -23.60
N ALA A 452 -8.97 51.25 -23.03
CA ALA A 452 -9.68 52.52 -23.13
C ALA A 452 -10.09 52.90 -21.70
N ASP A 453 -9.57 54.05 -21.28
CA ASP A 453 -10.03 54.82 -20.12
C ASP A 453 -11.49 55.25 -20.34
N TYR A 454 -12.33 55.06 -19.32
CA TYR A 454 -13.06 56.09 -18.55
C TYR A 454 -13.98 55.42 -17.52
#